data_AF-A0A6P0PMI2-F1
#
_entry.id   AF-A0A6P0PMI2-F1
#
_cell.length_a   1.000
_cell.length_b   1.000
_cell.length_c   1.000
_cell.angle_alpha   90.00
_cell.angle_beta   90.00
_cell.angle_gamma   90.00
#
_symmetry.space_group_name_H-M   'P 1'
#
loop_
_entity.id
_entity.type
_entity.pdbx_description
1 polymer ?
#
loop_
_entity_poly.entity_id
_entity_poly.type
_entity_poly.pdbx_seq_one_letter_code
_entity_poly.pdbx_strand_id
1 'polypeptide(L)'
;MAIIKLTHPKSLTSSSKFDVHVRGVTLHSQPATLHIDLEIAGRSFFSHITYQSIPSWDALWERYDQSIEPELLGALVAWECMRFLALGGEKVVLCEGLQCSATVRELWTDCFRKQLGEWRYLNQLRYPSPTYPKLVVQEPISQIECDGSTAPPQAQYPRAEVSPPPRKSSLLTNGGGKDTLAGMLLLREAGVPFDMYEGYVPIAKSSIALQEALLQRLKEAAAPPESKTIKVKIEDNFFSCPDHVFEAMGVEAKYNKIDFIVGHTANYIGYFPVILYHQYTKVWFNIERSADNSMADWDGNPINHQWCKSV
;
A
#
# COMPACT_ATOMS: atom_id res chain seq x y z
N MET A 1 -22.32 -24.17 -2.62
CA MET A 1 -22.96 -22.91 -2.19
C MET A 1 -23.38 -22.14 -3.43
N ALA A 2 -24.57 -21.53 -3.44
CA ALA A 2 -25.04 -20.72 -4.56
C ALA A 2 -24.43 -19.30 -4.47
N ILE A 3 -23.87 -18.80 -5.57
CA ILE A 3 -23.32 -17.44 -5.66
C ILE A 3 -24.47 -16.46 -5.91
N ILE A 4 -24.57 -15.43 -5.07
CA ILE A 4 -25.57 -14.37 -5.22
C ILE A 4 -25.04 -13.34 -6.23
N LYS A 5 -25.79 -13.10 -7.31
CA LYS A 5 -25.53 -12.01 -8.26
C LYS A 5 -26.26 -10.75 -7.81
N LEU A 6 -25.53 -9.65 -7.63
CA LEU A 6 -26.06 -8.37 -7.18
C LEU A 6 -26.20 -7.42 -8.39
N THR A 7 -27.40 -6.87 -8.61
CA THR A 7 -27.67 -5.88 -9.69
C THR A 7 -28.49 -4.70 -9.16
N HIS A 8 -28.03 -3.47 -9.37
CA HIS A 8 -28.75 -2.23 -9.03
C HIS A 8 -28.93 -1.30 -10.25
N PRO A 9 -29.98 -0.44 -10.25
CA PRO A 9 -30.41 0.32 -11.44
C PRO A 9 -29.69 1.65 -11.70
N LYS A 10 -28.78 2.13 -10.83
CA LYS A 10 -27.92 3.30 -11.10
C LYS A 10 -26.46 2.94 -10.86
N SER A 11 -25.69 2.87 -11.94
CA SER A 11 -24.25 2.62 -11.88
C SER A 11 -23.46 3.92 -12.06
N LEU A 12 -22.53 4.17 -11.16
CA LEU A 12 -21.49 5.16 -11.35
C LEU A 12 -20.50 4.64 -12.41
N THR A 13 -20.11 5.48 -13.35
CA THR A 13 -19.03 5.15 -14.29
C THR A 13 -17.75 5.81 -13.82
N SER A 14 -16.64 5.11 -13.91
CA SER A 14 -15.32 5.70 -13.69
C SER A 14 -15.11 6.92 -14.61
N SER A 15 -14.25 7.84 -14.21
CA SER A 15 -13.98 9.05 -14.97
C SER A 15 -12.51 9.42 -14.95
N SER A 16 -11.95 9.67 -16.12
CA SER A 16 -10.57 10.16 -16.28
C SER A 16 -10.33 11.52 -15.60
N LYS A 17 -11.39 12.28 -15.28
CA LYS A 17 -11.29 13.49 -14.44
C LYS A 17 -10.63 13.21 -13.08
N PHE A 18 -10.84 12.02 -12.54
CA PHE A 18 -10.31 11.59 -11.25
C PHE A 18 -9.12 10.65 -11.39
N ASP A 19 -8.48 10.60 -12.56
CA ASP A 19 -7.19 9.91 -12.70
C ASP A 19 -6.17 10.50 -11.71
N VAL A 20 -5.38 9.60 -11.12
CA VAL A 20 -4.38 9.95 -10.11
C VAL A 20 -3.06 10.19 -10.81
N HIS A 21 -2.59 11.43 -10.80
CA HIS A 21 -1.30 11.79 -11.38
C HIS A 21 -0.27 11.96 -10.27
N VAL A 22 0.74 11.10 -10.25
CA VAL A 22 1.92 11.30 -9.40
C VAL A 22 2.75 12.41 -10.02
N ARG A 23 2.90 13.52 -9.30
CA ARG A 23 3.64 14.71 -9.74
C ARG A 23 5.11 14.66 -9.34
N GLY A 24 5.41 14.02 -8.22
CA GLY A 24 6.77 13.90 -7.74
C GLY A 24 6.88 12.91 -6.60
N VAL A 25 8.10 12.42 -6.41
CA VAL A 25 8.47 11.56 -5.29
C VAL A 25 9.76 12.09 -4.71
N THR A 26 9.78 12.30 -3.40
CA THR A 26 10.96 12.74 -2.65
C THR A 26 11.29 11.75 -1.56
N LEU A 27 12.56 11.36 -1.49
CA LEU A 27 13.09 10.54 -0.41
C LEU A 27 13.71 11.46 0.65
N HIS A 28 13.27 11.33 1.89
CA HIS A 28 13.90 11.98 3.03
C HIS A 28 14.62 10.93 3.89
N SER A 29 15.77 11.32 4.43
CA SER A 29 16.53 10.51 5.38
C SER A 29 16.27 10.99 6.81
N GLN A 30 16.34 10.08 7.79
CA GLN A 30 16.18 10.30 9.24
C GLN A 30 14.75 10.53 9.77
N PRO A 31 13.92 9.47 9.92
CA PRO A 31 14.12 8.12 9.38
C PRO A 31 13.83 8.08 7.87
N ALA A 32 13.96 6.92 7.22
CA ALA A 32 13.60 6.76 5.82
C ALA A 32 12.12 7.11 5.61
N THR A 33 11.86 8.15 4.82
CA THR A 33 10.51 8.66 4.55
C THR A 33 10.32 8.84 3.05
N LEU A 34 9.20 8.35 2.53
CA LEU A 34 8.76 8.53 1.15
C LEU A 34 7.67 9.59 1.10
N HIS A 35 7.92 10.70 0.40
CA HIS A 35 6.93 11.73 0.12
C HIS A 35 6.46 11.59 -1.32
N ILE A 36 5.15 11.49 -1.51
CA ILE A 36 4.48 11.38 -2.81
C ILE A 36 3.56 12.59 -2.99
N ASP A 37 3.79 13.36 -4.04
CA ASP A 37 2.94 14.46 -4.47
C ASP A 37 1.99 13.98 -5.57
N LEU A 38 0.71 14.31 -5.43
CA LEU A 38 -0.37 13.80 -6.28
C LEU A 38 -1.24 14.96 -6.77
N GLU A 39 -1.80 14.81 -7.97
CA GLU A 39 -2.84 15.69 -8.49
C GLU A 39 -4.04 14.88 -8.98
N ILE A 40 -5.23 15.30 -8.57
CA ILE A 40 -6.51 14.67 -8.92
C ILE A 40 -7.54 15.77 -9.16
N ALA A 41 -8.17 15.78 -10.33
CA ALA A 41 -9.16 16.80 -10.72
C ALA A 41 -8.70 18.25 -10.44
N GLY A 42 -7.42 18.55 -10.70
CA GLY A 42 -6.81 19.87 -10.49
C GLY A 42 -6.55 20.25 -9.02
N ARG A 43 -6.64 19.31 -8.08
CA ARG A 43 -6.29 19.51 -6.67
C ARG A 43 -5.06 18.70 -6.28
N SER A 44 -4.23 19.29 -5.44
CA SER A 44 -3.03 18.65 -4.90
C SER A 44 -3.35 17.81 -3.65
N PHE A 45 -2.82 16.60 -3.65
CA PHE A 45 -2.80 15.70 -2.50
C PHE A 45 -1.37 15.27 -2.21
N PHE A 46 -1.12 14.79 -0.99
CA PHE A 46 0.18 14.21 -0.64
C PHE A 46 0.03 12.96 0.20
N SER A 47 1.11 12.18 0.24
CA SER A 47 1.31 11.14 1.24
C SER A 47 2.77 11.07 1.71
N HIS A 48 2.97 10.95 3.02
CA HIS A 48 4.25 10.73 3.67
C HIS A 48 4.25 9.37 4.35
N ILE A 49 5.06 8.44 3.86
CA ILE A 49 5.23 7.11 4.44
C ILE A 49 6.56 7.07 5.19
N THR A 50 6.51 6.97 6.51
CA THR A 50 7.67 7.02 7.40
C THR A 50 8.00 5.63 7.95
N TYR A 51 9.18 5.09 7.62
CA TYR A 51 9.68 3.81 8.09
C TYR A 51 10.54 3.98 9.34
N GLN A 52 9.93 4.00 10.53
CA GLN A 52 10.61 4.39 11.77
C GLN A 52 11.80 3.48 12.16
N SER A 53 11.83 2.26 11.65
CA SER A 53 12.89 1.28 11.94
C SER A 53 14.03 1.28 10.92
N ILE A 54 13.95 2.12 9.89
CA ILE A 54 14.95 2.27 8.82
C ILE A 54 15.54 3.68 8.95
N PRO A 55 16.83 3.84 9.26
CA PRO A 55 17.42 5.15 9.56
C PRO A 55 17.48 6.07 8.34
N SER A 56 17.73 5.53 7.15
CA SER A 56 17.76 6.28 5.88
C SER A 56 17.52 5.33 4.71
N TRP A 57 17.13 5.87 3.54
CA TRP A 57 17.06 5.11 2.30
C TRP A 57 18.43 4.60 1.87
N ASP A 58 19.49 5.41 2.05
CA ASP A 58 20.87 4.99 1.78
C ASP A 58 21.24 3.71 2.55
N ALA A 59 20.88 3.61 3.83
CA ALA A 59 21.17 2.42 4.65
C ALA A 59 20.42 1.15 4.17
N LEU A 60 19.32 1.32 3.43
CA LEU A 60 18.65 0.22 2.74
C LEU A 60 19.36 -0.08 1.41
N TRP A 61 19.67 0.93 0.60
CA TRP A 61 20.26 0.79 -0.73
C TRP A 61 21.70 0.26 -0.72
N GLU A 62 22.50 0.58 0.30
CA GLU A 62 23.84 0.00 0.50
C GLU A 62 23.83 -1.54 0.60
N ARG A 63 22.67 -2.15 0.91
CA ARG A 63 22.51 -3.60 1.08
C ARG A 63 22.15 -4.34 -0.21
N TYR A 64 21.74 -3.63 -1.26
CA TYR A 64 21.17 -4.22 -2.46
C TYR A 64 21.73 -3.59 -3.74
N ASP A 65 21.46 -4.23 -4.87
CA ASP A 65 21.73 -3.61 -6.18
C ASP A 65 20.74 -2.45 -6.38
N GLN A 66 21.25 -1.27 -6.72
CA GLN A 66 20.44 -0.08 -6.95
C GLN A 66 19.47 -0.25 -8.11
N SER A 67 19.68 -1.24 -9.00
CA SER A 67 18.75 -1.52 -10.09
C SER A 67 17.34 -1.85 -9.61
N ILE A 68 17.16 -2.28 -8.35
CA ILE A 68 15.83 -2.59 -7.79
C ILE A 68 15.07 -1.35 -7.32
N GLU A 69 15.75 -0.22 -7.12
CA GLU A 69 15.18 0.98 -6.50
C GLU A 69 13.98 1.55 -7.31
N PRO A 70 14.08 1.77 -8.64
CA PRO A 70 12.95 2.28 -9.42
C PRO A 70 11.73 1.37 -9.39
N GLU A 71 11.93 0.05 -9.37
CA GLU A 71 10.85 -0.94 -9.31
C GLU A 71 10.18 -0.99 -7.94
N LEU A 72 10.98 -0.99 -6.86
CA LEU A 72 10.45 -1.00 -5.49
C LEU A 72 9.70 0.31 -5.18
N LEU A 73 10.27 1.46 -5.52
CA LEU A 73 9.62 2.75 -5.34
C LEU A 73 8.36 2.87 -6.21
N GLY A 74 8.42 2.42 -7.47
CA GLY A 74 7.26 2.40 -8.36
C GLY A 74 6.12 1.57 -7.80
N ALA A 75 6.41 0.37 -7.28
CA ALA A 75 5.41 -0.48 -6.63
C ALA A 75 4.84 0.16 -5.36
N LEU A 76 5.68 0.72 -4.48
CA LEU A 76 5.25 1.41 -3.27
C LEU A 76 4.28 2.55 -3.58
N VAL A 77 4.66 3.42 -4.53
CA VAL A 77 3.84 4.57 -4.96
C VAL A 77 2.54 4.10 -5.60
N ALA A 78 2.59 3.10 -6.48
CA ALA A 78 1.42 2.60 -7.16
C ALA A 78 0.38 2.02 -6.19
N TRP A 79 0.81 1.22 -5.21
CA TRP A 79 -0.08 0.65 -4.21
C TRP A 79 -0.65 1.74 -3.28
N GLU A 80 0.16 2.73 -2.92
CA GLU A 80 -0.32 3.87 -2.14
C GLU A 80 -1.38 4.69 -2.90
N CYS A 81 -1.24 4.83 -4.21
CA CYS A 81 -2.20 5.55 -5.05
C CYS A 81 -3.57 4.87 -5.16
N MET A 82 -3.72 3.60 -4.78
CA MET A 82 -5.01 2.90 -4.84
C MET A 82 -6.11 3.62 -4.05
N ARG A 83 -5.79 4.21 -2.88
CA ARG A 83 -6.78 4.96 -2.09
C ARG A 83 -7.26 6.23 -2.76
N PHE A 84 -6.40 6.89 -3.51
CA PHE A 84 -6.74 8.11 -4.22
C PHE A 84 -7.64 7.81 -5.42
N LEU A 85 -7.47 6.63 -6.01
CA LEU A 85 -8.32 6.14 -7.08
C LEU A 85 -9.76 5.85 -6.63
N ALA A 86 -9.99 5.76 -5.31
CA ALA A 86 -11.31 5.65 -4.70
C ALA A 86 -12.25 6.84 -4.96
N LEU A 87 -11.72 7.92 -5.55
CA LEU A 87 -12.51 9.04 -6.04
C LEU A 87 -13.21 8.74 -7.38
N GLY A 88 -13.00 7.54 -7.95
CA GLY A 88 -13.65 7.08 -9.18
C GLY A 88 -12.79 7.24 -10.43
N GLY A 89 -11.46 7.36 -10.27
CA GLY A 89 -10.51 7.47 -11.38
C GLY A 89 -10.33 6.16 -12.15
N GLU A 90 -9.79 6.27 -13.37
CA GLU A 90 -9.53 5.15 -14.28
C GLU A 90 -8.08 4.69 -14.27
N LYS A 91 -7.16 5.59 -13.91
CA LYS A 91 -5.73 5.36 -14.00
C LYS A 91 -4.98 5.92 -12.81
N VAL A 92 -3.87 5.26 -12.50
CA VAL A 92 -2.74 5.85 -11.77
C VAL A 92 -1.63 6.07 -12.78
N VAL A 93 -1.15 7.31 -12.90
CA VAL A 93 -0.04 7.70 -13.78
C VAL A 93 1.16 8.02 -12.91
N LEU A 94 2.18 7.17 -12.96
CA LEU A 94 3.44 7.40 -12.25
C LEU A 94 4.24 8.54 -12.89
N CYS A 95 5.07 9.22 -12.10
CA CYS A 95 6.03 10.19 -12.60
C CYS A 95 7.22 9.50 -13.29
N GLU A 96 8.03 10.28 -14.00
CA GLU A 96 9.30 9.82 -14.56
C GLU A 96 10.22 9.26 -13.46
N GLY A 97 11.06 8.29 -13.82
CA GLY A 97 12.03 7.65 -12.92
C GLY A 97 11.49 6.48 -12.10
N LEU A 98 10.17 6.32 -11.98
CA LEU A 98 9.56 5.14 -11.38
C LEU A 98 9.31 4.04 -12.42
N GLN A 99 9.45 2.79 -12.03
CA GLN A 99 9.25 1.64 -12.92
C GLN A 99 8.29 0.62 -12.30
N CYS A 100 7.51 -0.03 -13.15
CA CYS A 100 6.76 -1.23 -12.79
C CYS A 100 6.76 -2.17 -14.00
N SER A 101 7.28 -3.38 -13.82
CA SER A 101 7.24 -4.41 -14.86
C SER A 101 5.79 -4.72 -15.28
N ALA A 102 5.61 -5.36 -16.44
CA ALA A 102 4.28 -5.79 -16.89
C ALA A 102 3.58 -6.66 -15.84
N THR A 103 4.31 -7.60 -15.24
CA THR A 103 3.81 -8.48 -14.17
C THR A 103 3.34 -7.69 -12.95
N VAL A 104 4.10 -6.68 -12.51
CA VAL A 104 3.70 -5.84 -11.37
C VAL A 104 2.44 -5.03 -11.71
N ARG A 105 2.32 -4.51 -12.93
CA ARG A 105 1.14 -3.76 -13.38
C ARG A 105 -0.11 -4.64 -13.45
N GLU A 106 0.01 -5.86 -13.98
CA GLU A 106 -1.09 -6.82 -14.02
C GLU A 106 -1.53 -7.23 -12.61
N LEU A 107 -0.57 -7.55 -11.74
CA LEU A 107 -0.86 -7.87 -10.33
C LEU A 107 -1.51 -6.69 -9.61
N TRP A 108 -1.07 -5.45 -9.87
CA TRP A 108 -1.66 -4.25 -9.30
C TRP A 108 -3.14 -4.11 -9.69
N THR A 109 -3.45 -4.26 -10.98
CA THR A 109 -4.83 -4.16 -11.47
C THR A 109 -5.70 -5.28 -10.89
N ASP A 110 -5.19 -6.51 -10.86
CA ASP A 110 -5.92 -7.65 -10.29
C ASP A 110 -6.18 -7.47 -8.79
N CYS A 111 -5.15 -7.04 -8.04
CA CYS A 111 -5.26 -6.70 -6.62
C CYS A 111 -6.33 -5.64 -6.40
N PHE A 112 -6.28 -4.52 -7.13
CA PHE A 112 -7.25 -3.44 -6.99
C PHE A 112 -8.68 -3.96 -7.20
N ARG A 113 -8.92 -4.65 -8.32
CA ARG A 113 -10.27 -5.10 -8.69
C ARG A 113 -10.86 -6.08 -7.68
N LYS A 114 -10.05 -7.02 -7.19
CA LYS A 114 -10.49 -8.05 -6.26
C LYS A 114 -10.65 -7.51 -4.84
N GLN A 115 -9.65 -6.78 -4.34
CA GLN A 115 -9.67 -6.24 -2.98
C GLN A 115 -10.78 -5.20 -2.79
N LEU A 116 -10.95 -4.32 -3.77
CA LEU A 116 -11.89 -3.21 -3.70
C LEU A 116 -13.22 -3.54 -4.38
N GLY A 117 -13.55 -4.84 -4.50
CA GLY A 117 -14.84 -5.29 -5.01
C GLY A 117 -16.01 -4.79 -4.17
N GLU A 118 -15.85 -4.73 -2.84
CA GLU A 118 -16.86 -4.21 -1.92
C GLU A 118 -17.06 -2.70 -2.10
N TRP A 119 -15.99 -1.89 -2.04
CA TRP A 119 -16.05 -0.47 -2.40
C TRP A 119 -16.72 -0.23 -3.76
N ARG A 120 -16.35 -0.97 -4.81
CA ARG A 120 -16.97 -0.84 -6.14
C ARG A 120 -18.46 -1.16 -6.08
N TYR A 121 -18.85 -2.21 -5.38
CA TYR A 121 -20.26 -2.56 -5.18
C TYR A 121 -21.02 -1.47 -4.43
N LEU A 122 -20.52 -1.00 -3.29
CA LEU A 122 -21.17 0.03 -2.48
C LEU A 122 -21.38 1.34 -3.25
N ASN A 123 -20.44 1.69 -4.12
CA ASN A 123 -20.53 2.88 -4.98
C ASN A 123 -21.17 2.62 -6.34
N GLN A 124 -21.58 1.37 -6.62
CA GLN A 124 -22.09 0.94 -7.93
C GLN A 124 -21.15 1.31 -9.08
N LEU A 125 -19.84 1.34 -8.82
CA LEU A 125 -18.82 1.79 -9.76
C LEU A 125 -18.53 0.71 -10.81
N ARG A 126 -18.55 1.13 -12.07
CA ARG A 126 -18.18 0.34 -13.24
C ARG A 126 -17.01 0.98 -13.98
N TYR A 127 -16.08 0.12 -14.38
CA TYR A 127 -14.98 0.47 -15.26
C TYR A 127 -15.32 0.15 -16.71
N PRO A 128 -14.68 0.79 -17.71
CA PRO A 128 -14.98 0.56 -19.12
C PRO A 128 -14.63 -0.85 -19.59
N SER A 129 -13.72 -1.55 -18.91
CA SER A 129 -13.41 -2.96 -19.19
C SER A 129 -12.73 -3.66 -17.99
N PRO A 130 -12.58 -5.00 -18.04
CA PRO A 130 -11.91 -5.76 -16.97
C PRO A 130 -10.43 -5.42 -16.77
N THR A 131 -9.78 -4.81 -17.76
CA THR A 131 -8.35 -4.41 -17.67
C THR A 131 -8.17 -3.05 -16.99
N TYR A 132 -9.22 -2.49 -16.39
CA TYR A 132 -9.20 -1.24 -15.64
C TYR A 132 -9.43 -1.49 -14.14
N PRO A 133 -8.87 -0.65 -13.26
CA PRO A 133 -8.05 0.53 -13.58
C PRO A 133 -6.66 0.18 -14.12
N LYS A 134 -6.00 1.15 -14.77
CA LYS A 134 -4.66 0.98 -15.34
C LYS A 134 -3.59 1.64 -14.50
N LEU A 135 -2.49 0.94 -14.29
CA LEU A 135 -1.23 1.53 -13.83
C LEU A 135 -0.40 1.93 -15.06
N VAL A 136 -0.23 3.23 -15.26
CA VAL A 136 0.54 3.81 -16.36
C VAL A 136 1.89 4.24 -15.83
N VAL A 137 2.94 3.64 -16.38
CA VAL A 137 4.33 4.06 -16.16
C VAL A 137 4.68 4.95 -17.34
N GLN A 138 5.27 6.11 -17.08
CA GLN A 138 5.82 6.93 -18.15
C GLN A 138 7.06 6.22 -18.67
N GLU A 139 7.02 5.78 -19.93
CA GLU A 139 8.23 5.33 -20.61
C GLU A 139 9.25 6.48 -20.54
N PRO A 140 10.52 6.21 -20.20
CA PRO A 140 11.53 7.25 -20.22
C PRO A 140 11.50 7.90 -21.61
N ILE A 141 11.51 9.24 -21.66
CA ILE A 141 11.59 9.98 -22.92
C ILE A 141 12.96 9.68 -23.51
N SER A 142 13.05 8.60 -24.27
CA SER A 142 14.18 8.33 -25.13
C SER A 142 14.16 9.44 -26.18
N GLN A 143 15.18 10.30 -26.13
CA GLN A 143 15.39 11.49 -26.97
C GLN A 143 14.78 12.80 -26.43
N ILE A 144 15.44 13.37 -25.43
CA ILE A 144 15.72 14.81 -25.47
C ILE A 144 17.23 14.93 -25.64
N GLU A 145 17.66 15.32 -26.83
CA GLU A 145 19.00 15.86 -27.04
C GLU A 145 19.07 17.17 -26.24
N CYS A 146 19.60 17.10 -25.02
CA CYS A 146 19.95 18.27 -24.24
C CYS A 146 21.40 18.65 -24.56
N ASP A 147 21.59 19.86 -25.07
CA ASP A 147 22.87 20.55 -25.12
C ASP A 147 23.59 20.42 -23.77
N GLY A 148 24.72 19.72 -23.77
CA GLY A 148 25.87 19.98 -22.89
C GLY A 148 25.67 20.01 -21.37
N SER A 149 24.54 19.59 -20.80
CA SER A 149 24.33 19.59 -19.35
C SER A 149 24.47 18.19 -18.77
N THR A 150 25.49 18.04 -17.92
CA THR A 150 25.79 16.85 -17.12
C THR A 150 24.54 16.23 -16.50
N ALA A 151 24.29 14.97 -16.83
CA ALA A 151 23.36 14.12 -16.10
C ALA A 151 23.64 14.22 -14.58
N PRO A 152 22.60 14.20 -13.71
CA PRO A 152 22.82 14.18 -12.28
C PRO A 152 23.68 12.95 -11.91
N PRO A 153 24.61 13.05 -10.95
CA PRO A 153 25.44 11.92 -10.56
C PRO A 153 24.54 10.81 -10.02
N GLN A 154 24.49 9.67 -10.71
CA GLN A 154 24.06 8.43 -10.07
C GLN A 154 25.03 8.19 -8.90
N ALA A 155 24.55 8.37 -7.66
CA ALA A 155 25.35 8.08 -6.48
C ALA A 155 25.64 6.58 -6.46
N GLN A 156 26.86 6.19 -6.86
CA GLN A 156 27.32 4.81 -6.74
C GLN A 156 27.58 4.52 -5.26
N TYR A 157 26.66 3.81 -4.61
CA TYR A 157 26.88 3.31 -3.26
C TYR A 157 27.74 2.04 -3.36
N PRO A 158 28.79 1.90 -2.54
CA PRO A 158 29.56 0.66 -2.50
C PRO A 158 28.65 -0.49 -2.06
N ARG A 159 28.60 -1.55 -2.85
CA ARG A 159 27.86 -2.77 -2.51
C ARG A 159 28.44 -3.35 -1.21
N ALA A 160 27.62 -3.57 -0.19
CA ALA A 160 28.07 -4.29 0.99
C ALA A 160 28.57 -5.70 0.59
N GLU A 161 29.86 -5.97 0.79
CA GLU A 161 30.49 -7.27 0.44
C GLU A 161 29.92 -8.45 1.24
N VAL A 162 29.23 -8.17 2.35
CA VAL A 162 28.60 -9.18 3.21
C VAL A 162 27.19 -8.72 3.55
N SER A 163 26.19 -9.44 3.02
CA SER A 163 24.80 -9.23 3.44
C SER A 163 24.67 -9.54 4.94
N PRO A 164 23.98 -8.69 5.72
CA PRO A 164 23.77 -8.95 7.14
C PRO A 164 23.02 -10.28 7.33
N PRO A 165 23.29 -11.02 8.42
CA PRO A 165 22.68 -12.32 8.64
C PRO A 165 21.15 -12.21 8.71
N PRO A 166 20.42 -13.24 8.24
CA PRO A 166 18.97 -13.27 8.32
C PRO A 166 18.45 -13.05 9.73
N ARG A 167 17.33 -12.35 9.84
CA ARG A 167 16.66 -12.17 11.13
C ARG A 167 16.12 -13.50 11.63
N LYS A 168 16.44 -13.82 12.90
CA LYS A 168 15.97 -15.05 13.54
C LYS A 168 14.46 -15.02 13.85
N SER A 169 13.91 -13.82 14.07
CA SER A 169 12.48 -13.62 14.29
C SER A 169 11.73 -13.53 12.97
N SER A 170 10.49 -14.02 12.96
CA SER A 170 9.55 -13.76 11.85
C SER A 170 8.91 -12.38 12.02
N LEU A 171 8.46 -11.76 10.92
CA LEU A 171 7.65 -10.55 11.00
C LEU A 171 6.17 -10.96 11.10
N LEU A 172 5.51 -10.64 12.22
CA LEU A 172 4.08 -10.80 12.36
C LEU A 172 3.37 -9.53 11.90
N THR A 173 2.66 -9.62 10.79
CA THR A 173 1.96 -8.51 10.16
C THR A 173 0.46 -8.67 10.37
N ASN A 174 -0.17 -7.76 11.13
CA ASN A 174 -1.62 -7.53 11.16
C ASN A 174 -1.97 -6.23 11.94
N GLY A 175 -3.11 -5.61 11.60
CA GLY A 175 -3.50 -4.25 12.01
C GLY A 175 -3.95 -4.03 13.45
N GLY A 176 -3.59 -4.90 14.41
CA GLY A 176 -3.93 -4.74 15.83
C GLY A 176 -5.33 -5.23 16.23
N GLY A 177 -5.95 -6.07 15.40
CA GLY A 177 -7.25 -6.67 15.67
C GLY A 177 -7.18 -8.09 16.25
N LYS A 178 -8.33 -8.77 16.29
CA LYS A 178 -8.47 -10.17 16.77
C LYS A 178 -7.47 -11.13 16.13
N ASP A 179 -7.21 -10.98 14.83
CA ASP A 179 -6.34 -11.88 14.07
C ASP A 179 -4.86 -11.63 14.40
N THR A 180 -4.51 -10.40 14.78
CA THR A 180 -3.18 -10.09 15.33
C THR A 180 -3.00 -10.85 16.64
N LEU A 181 -3.94 -10.69 17.58
CA LEU A 181 -3.89 -11.36 18.88
C LEU A 181 -3.82 -12.88 18.75
N ALA A 182 -4.67 -13.47 17.91
CA ALA A 182 -4.71 -14.91 17.72
C ALA A 182 -3.36 -15.48 17.27
N GLY A 183 -2.71 -14.89 16.26
CA GLY A 183 -1.41 -15.42 15.85
C GLY A 183 -0.26 -15.06 16.78
N MET A 184 -0.34 -13.97 17.56
CA MET A 184 0.63 -13.76 18.64
C MET A 184 0.58 -14.91 19.65
N LEU A 185 -0.62 -15.34 20.05
CA LEU A 185 -0.81 -16.45 20.97
C LEU A 185 -0.31 -17.77 20.38
N LEU A 186 -0.65 -18.05 19.11
CA LEU A 186 -0.21 -19.28 18.42
C LEU A 186 1.32 -19.34 18.25
N LEU A 187 1.95 -18.26 17.81
CA LEU A 187 3.41 -18.22 17.64
C LEU A 187 4.13 -18.36 19.00
N ARG A 188 3.59 -17.73 20.05
CA ARG A 188 4.11 -17.85 21.41
C ARG A 188 4.02 -19.29 21.93
N GLU A 189 2.87 -19.94 21.76
CA GLU A 189 2.66 -21.34 22.16
C GLU A 189 3.59 -22.29 21.39
N ALA A 190 3.82 -22.02 20.11
CA ALA A 190 4.75 -22.78 19.27
C ALA A 190 6.24 -22.45 19.53
N GLY A 191 6.56 -21.50 20.42
CA GLY A 191 7.94 -21.08 20.69
C GLY A 191 8.63 -20.43 19.48
N VAL A 192 7.86 -19.85 18.55
CA VAL A 192 8.38 -19.19 17.35
C VAL A 192 8.65 -17.71 17.65
N PRO A 193 9.90 -17.23 17.58
CA PRO A 193 10.21 -15.82 17.80
C PRO A 193 9.58 -14.95 16.71
N PHE A 194 8.97 -13.84 17.11
CA PHE A 194 8.38 -12.89 16.18
C PHE A 194 8.58 -11.44 16.62
N ASP A 195 8.66 -10.55 15.63
CA ASP A 195 8.53 -9.12 15.81
C ASP A 195 7.15 -8.67 15.37
N MET A 196 6.61 -7.67 16.05
CA MET A 196 5.31 -7.10 15.71
C MET A 196 5.46 -5.98 14.70
N TYR A 197 4.72 -6.07 13.61
CA TYR A 197 4.53 -4.95 12.70
C TYR A 197 3.32 -4.11 13.11
N GLU A 198 3.57 -2.84 13.44
CA GLU A 198 2.54 -1.82 13.67
C GLU A 198 2.41 -0.99 12.40
N GLY A 199 1.37 -1.31 11.63
CA GLY A 199 1.32 -0.96 10.22
C GLY A 199 0.55 0.28 9.83
N TYR A 200 1.11 0.96 8.82
CA TYR A 200 0.49 1.44 7.58
C TYR A 200 -1.02 1.74 7.70
N VAL A 201 -1.35 2.77 8.46
CA VAL A 201 -2.70 3.31 8.53
C VAL A 201 -2.61 4.75 8.06
N PRO A 202 -3.40 5.16 7.06
CA PRO A 202 -3.62 6.56 6.80
C PRO A 202 -4.61 7.07 7.84
N ILE A 203 -4.10 7.77 8.86
CA ILE A 203 -4.89 8.00 10.08
C ILE A 203 -5.58 9.35 10.02
N ALA A 204 -6.91 9.35 10.04
CA ALA A 204 -7.65 10.53 10.48
C ALA A 204 -7.24 10.84 11.94
N LYS A 205 -6.79 12.08 12.21
CA LYS A 205 -6.16 12.48 13.48
C LYS A 205 -6.86 12.00 14.76
N SER A 206 -8.18 11.77 14.72
CA SER A 206 -9.00 11.32 15.84
C SER A 206 -8.83 9.86 16.26
N SER A 207 -8.16 9.00 15.46
CA SER A 207 -8.06 7.56 15.75
C SER A 207 -6.65 7.03 16.06
N ILE A 208 -5.57 7.84 15.93
CA ILE A 208 -4.19 7.42 16.23
C ILE A 208 -4.07 6.88 17.65
N ALA A 209 -4.45 7.71 18.63
CA ALA A 209 -4.18 7.41 20.04
C ALA A 209 -4.87 6.13 20.49
N LEU A 210 -6.08 5.88 19.99
CA LEU A 210 -6.83 4.65 20.28
C LEU A 210 -6.14 3.43 19.67
N GLN A 211 -5.71 3.50 18.41
CA GLN A 211 -5.03 2.38 17.76
C GLN A 211 -3.66 2.09 18.39
N GLU A 212 -2.87 3.12 18.68
CA GLU A 212 -1.59 2.98 19.38
C GLU A 212 -1.79 2.35 20.78
N ALA A 213 -2.82 2.78 21.53
CA ALA A 213 -3.15 2.18 22.82
C ALA A 213 -3.60 0.71 22.71
N LEU A 214 -4.38 0.35 21.68
CA LEU A 214 -4.79 -1.04 21.45
C LEU A 214 -3.60 -1.93 21.09
N LEU A 215 -2.72 -1.49 20.19
CA LEU A 215 -1.51 -2.21 19.80
C LEU A 215 -0.57 -2.41 20.99
N GLN A 216 -0.39 -1.37 21.81
CA GLN A 216 0.43 -1.44 23.01
C GLN A 216 -0.13 -2.47 24.01
N ARG A 217 -1.45 -2.48 24.25
CA ARG A 217 -2.08 -3.47 25.14
C ARG A 217 -1.97 -4.90 24.60
N LEU A 218 -2.10 -5.08 23.28
CA LEU A 218 -1.90 -6.39 22.64
C LEU A 218 -0.47 -6.89 22.84
N LYS A 219 0.51 -6.00 22.64
CA LYS A 219 1.92 -6.31 22.87
C LYS A 219 2.17 -6.74 24.30
N GLU A 220 1.70 -5.96 25.27
CA GLU A 220 1.86 -6.27 26.71
C GLU A 220 1.22 -7.62 27.09
N ALA A 221 0.10 -7.97 26.47
CA ALA A 221 -0.62 -9.21 26.79
C ALA A 221 -0.03 -10.47 26.13
N ALA A 222 0.54 -10.35 24.93
CA ALA A 222 0.82 -11.52 24.09
C ALA A 222 2.20 -11.55 23.41
N ALA A 223 2.95 -10.45 23.36
CA ALA A 223 4.27 -10.45 22.73
C ALA A 223 5.35 -11.01 23.70
N PRO A 224 6.29 -11.81 23.21
CA PRO A 224 7.50 -12.15 23.96
C PRO A 224 8.32 -10.90 24.33
N PRO A 225 9.04 -10.87 25.47
CA PRO A 225 9.84 -9.72 25.89
C PRO A 225 10.87 -9.23 24.87
N GLU A 226 11.43 -10.16 24.08
CA GLU A 226 12.42 -9.91 23.03
C GLU A 226 11.82 -9.38 21.72
N SER A 227 10.49 -9.40 21.60
CA SER A 227 9.79 -8.98 20.39
C SER A 227 9.96 -7.47 20.16
N LYS A 228 10.49 -7.10 19.00
CA LYS A 228 10.57 -5.69 18.60
C LYS A 228 9.29 -5.26 17.92
N THR A 229 9.00 -3.98 18.06
CA THR A 229 7.94 -3.33 17.30
C THR A 229 8.54 -2.63 16.09
N ILE A 230 8.05 -2.97 14.90
CA ILE A 230 8.40 -2.32 13.65
C ILE A 230 7.25 -1.41 13.22
N LYS A 231 7.49 -0.10 13.22
CA LYS A 231 6.43 0.90 12.96
C LYS A 231 6.60 1.54 11.58
N VAL A 232 5.48 1.66 10.86
CA VAL A 232 5.36 2.47 9.64
C VAL A 232 4.18 3.42 9.80
N LYS A 233 4.39 4.72 9.56
CA LYS A 233 3.36 5.75 9.69
C LYS A 233 3.03 6.37 8.34
N ILE A 234 1.75 6.68 8.12
CA ILE A 234 1.31 7.44 6.95
C ILE A 234 0.62 8.71 7.42
N GLU A 235 1.12 9.83 6.88
CA GLU A 235 0.41 11.10 6.91
C GLU A 235 -0.04 11.42 5.49
N ASP A 236 -1.27 11.89 5.35
CA ASP A 236 -1.82 12.33 4.08
C ASP A 236 -2.85 13.43 4.33
N ASN A 237 -3.22 14.13 3.27
CA ASN A 237 -4.31 15.09 3.30
C ASN A 237 -5.63 14.57 2.72
N PHE A 238 -5.73 13.28 2.37
CA PHE A 238 -6.93 12.65 1.82
C PHE A 238 -7.98 12.41 2.92
N PHE A 239 -7.58 11.76 4.01
CA PHE A 239 -8.51 11.45 5.10
C PHE A 239 -8.90 12.67 5.93
N SER A 240 -8.00 13.65 6.02
CA SER A 240 -8.30 14.94 6.63
C SER A 240 -9.10 15.86 5.70
N CYS A 241 -9.21 15.55 4.40
CA CYS A 241 -9.98 16.35 3.46
C CYS A 241 -11.47 16.24 3.79
N PRO A 242 -12.19 17.35 4.06
CA PRO A 242 -13.62 17.30 4.33
C PRO A 242 -14.43 16.80 3.12
N ASP A 243 -15.52 16.07 3.37
CA ASP A 243 -16.30 15.44 2.30
C ASP A 243 -16.87 16.46 1.29
N HIS A 244 -17.27 17.65 1.75
CA HIS A 244 -17.76 18.72 0.88
C HIS A 244 -16.73 19.20 -0.17
N VAL A 245 -15.42 18.98 0.08
CA VAL A 245 -14.38 19.28 -0.90
C VAL A 245 -14.43 18.28 -2.05
N PHE A 246 -14.61 16.99 -1.76
CA PHE A 246 -14.80 15.95 -2.77
C PHE A 246 -16.10 16.16 -3.55
N GLU A 247 -17.18 16.54 -2.88
CA GLU A 247 -18.45 16.90 -3.53
C GLU A 247 -18.27 18.08 -4.50
N ALA A 248 -17.55 19.13 -4.08
CA ALA A 248 -17.24 20.27 -4.94
C ALA A 248 -16.33 19.92 -6.13
N MET A 249 -15.50 18.87 -6.01
CA MET A 249 -14.75 18.29 -7.12
C MET A 249 -15.65 17.47 -8.07
N GLY A 250 -16.89 17.16 -7.68
CA GLY A 250 -17.82 16.32 -8.42
C GLY A 250 -17.62 14.82 -8.19
N VAL A 251 -17.00 14.43 -7.06
CA VAL A 251 -16.84 13.02 -6.70
C VAL A 251 -18.20 12.44 -6.32
N GLU A 252 -18.65 11.44 -7.06
CA GLU A 252 -19.94 10.76 -6.79
C GLU A 252 -19.80 9.54 -5.88
N ALA A 253 -18.58 9.01 -5.71
CA ALA A 253 -18.28 7.88 -4.83
C ALA A 253 -18.40 8.30 -3.36
N LYS A 254 -19.43 7.81 -2.67
CA LYS A 254 -19.77 8.14 -1.27
C LYS A 254 -18.94 7.42 -0.24
N TYR A 255 -18.42 6.23 -0.57
CA TYR A 255 -17.65 5.40 0.36
C TYR A 255 -16.14 5.46 0.08
N ASN A 256 -15.64 6.60 -0.40
CA ASN A 256 -14.27 6.80 -0.87
C ASN A 256 -13.17 6.70 0.22
N LYS A 257 -13.55 6.63 1.50
CA LYS A 257 -12.61 6.52 2.63
C LYS A 257 -12.65 5.18 3.35
N ILE A 258 -13.79 4.47 3.40
CA ILE A 258 -14.01 3.38 4.36
C ILE A 258 -13.04 2.21 4.15
N ASP A 259 -12.92 1.74 2.92
CA ASP A 259 -12.13 0.53 2.56
C ASP A 259 -10.62 0.79 2.51
N PHE A 260 -10.17 1.96 2.96
CA PHE A 260 -8.76 2.38 2.90
C PHE A 260 -8.19 2.73 4.29
N ILE A 261 -8.99 2.59 5.36
CA ILE A 261 -8.61 3.04 6.73
C ILE A 261 -7.93 1.96 7.56
N VAL A 262 -8.03 0.65 7.29
CA VAL A 262 -7.39 -0.36 8.18
C VAL A 262 -6.90 -1.60 7.45
N GLY A 263 -5.63 -1.97 7.64
CA GLY A 263 -5.16 -3.37 7.51
C GLY A 263 -5.44 -4.04 6.16
N HIS A 264 -5.65 -3.24 5.11
CA HIS A 264 -5.89 -3.74 3.78
C HIS A 264 -4.58 -4.19 3.17
N THR A 265 -4.70 -5.20 2.37
CA THR A 265 -3.64 -5.84 1.60
C THR A 265 -2.96 -4.94 0.57
N ALA A 266 -3.60 -3.82 0.21
CA ALA A 266 -2.93 -2.75 -0.50
C ALA A 266 -1.67 -2.24 0.25
N ASN A 267 -1.59 -2.48 1.56
CA ASN A 267 -0.47 -2.05 2.40
C ASN A 267 0.71 -3.04 2.39
N TYR A 268 0.60 -4.17 1.68
CA TYR A 268 1.59 -5.26 1.73
C TYR A 268 2.92 -4.92 1.09
N ILE A 269 2.87 -4.19 -0.03
CA ILE A 269 4.09 -3.65 -0.65
C ILE A 269 4.78 -2.69 0.31
N GLY A 270 4.02 -1.99 1.16
CA GLY A 270 4.53 -1.19 2.26
C GLY A 270 5.42 -1.94 3.24
N TYR A 271 5.39 -3.28 3.29
CA TYR A 271 6.28 -4.07 4.15
C TYR A 271 7.65 -4.32 3.52
N PHE A 272 7.78 -4.18 2.20
CA PHE A 272 8.98 -4.61 1.49
C PHE A 272 10.24 -3.90 1.98
N PRO A 273 10.26 -2.56 2.19
CA PRO A 273 11.44 -1.90 2.78
C PRO A 273 11.81 -2.46 4.15
N VAL A 274 10.82 -2.82 4.98
CA VAL A 274 11.04 -3.42 6.31
C VAL A 274 11.61 -4.83 6.18
N ILE A 275 11.02 -5.67 5.33
CA ILE A 275 11.47 -7.05 5.07
C ILE A 275 12.92 -7.03 4.58
N LEU A 276 13.20 -6.18 3.61
CA LEU A 276 14.52 -6.03 2.98
C LEU A 276 15.54 -5.46 3.96
N TYR A 277 15.22 -4.40 4.69
CA TYR A 277 16.18 -3.78 5.60
C TYR A 277 16.55 -4.72 6.76
N HIS A 278 15.53 -5.32 7.40
CA HIS A 278 15.73 -6.18 8.56
C HIS A 278 16.07 -7.63 8.21
N GLN A 279 16.08 -8.02 6.94
CA GLN A 279 16.38 -9.38 6.46
C GLN A 279 15.40 -10.43 7.04
N TYR A 280 14.10 -10.10 7.06
CA TYR A 280 13.08 -11.07 7.47
C TYR A 280 12.92 -12.15 6.40
N THR A 281 13.06 -13.41 6.77
CA THR A 281 12.87 -14.56 5.85
C THR A 281 11.51 -15.22 5.98
N LYS A 282 10.72 -14.81 6.97
CA LYS A 282 9.37 -15.31 7.24
C LYS A 282 8.47 -14.15 7.64
N VAL A 283 7.32 -14.07 7.00
CA VAL A 283 6.27 -13.09 7.29
C VAL A 283 4.98 -13.86 7.56
N TRP A 284 4.31 -13.54 8.67
CA TRP A 284 3.07 -14.19 9.09
C TRP A 284 1.90 -13.25 8.91
N PHE A 285 0.93 -13.68 8.10
CA PHE A 285 -0.37 -13.06 7.93
C PHE A 285 -1.42 -13.95 8.57
N ASN A 286 -2.01 -13.54 9.70
CA ASN A 286 -3.13 -14.29 10.27
C ASN A 286 -4.44 -13.72 9.75
N ILE A 287 -5.24 -14.59 9.19
CA ILE A 287 -6.46 -14.25 8.49
C ILE A 287 -7.52 -15.27 8.87
N GLU A 288 -8.77 -14.81 8.94
CA GLU A 288 -9.90 -15.70 9.12
C GLU A 288 -10.12 -16.61 7.93
N ARG A 289 -10.40 -17.89 8.19
CA ARG A 289 -10.67 -18.91 7.16
C ARG A 289 -11.88 -18.57 6.27
N SER A 290 -12.81 -17.74 6.75
CA SER A 290 -13.93 -17.22 5.94
C SER A 290 -13.44 -16.47 4.70
N ALA A 291 -12.22 -15.93 4.73
CA ALA A 291 -11.58 -15.30 3.58
C ALA A 291 -11.13 -16.27 2.49
N ASP A 292 -11.14 -17.59 2.70
CA ASP A 292 -10.72 -18.56 1.68
C ASP A 292 -11.70 -18.63 0.50
N ASN A 293 -12.96 -18.25 0.72
CA ASN A 293 -14.03 -18.40 -0.27
C ASN A 293 -14.68 -17.05 -0.58
N SER A 294 -14.97 -16.82 -1.86
CA SER A 294 -15.83 -15.71 -2.26
C SER A 294 -17.28 -16.02 -1.95
N MET A 295 -17.98 -15.09 -1.32
CA MET A 295 -19.39 -15.24 -0.97
C MET A 295 -20.33 -14.45 -1.90
N ALA A 296 -19.78 -13.52 -2.67
CA ALA A 296 -20.52 -12.68 -3.61
C ALA A 296 -19.73 -12.46 -4.91
N ASP A 297 -20.42 -12.03 -5.97
CA ASP A 297 -19.84 -11.62 -7.24
C ASP A 297 -20.33 -10.21 -7.60
N TRP A 298 -19.39 -9.35 -8.02
CA TRP A 298 -19.68 -8.03 -8.57
C TRP A 298 -19.01 -7.88 -9.94
N ASP A 299 -19.85 -7.76 -10.97
CA ASP A 299 -19.42 -7.55 -12.35
C ASP A 299 -18.48 -8.65 -12.87
N GLY A 300 -18.79 -9.91 -12.52
CA GLY A 300 -17.98 -11.08 -12.88
C GLY A 300 -16.67 -11.21 -12.08
N ASN A 301 -16.50 -10.41 -11.02
CA ASN A 301 -15.37 -10.52 -10.12
C ASN A 301 -15.85 -11.01 -8.75
N PRO A 302 -15.27 -12.09 -8.22
CA PRO A 302 -15.57 -12.52 -6.86
C PRO A 302 -15.22 -11.39 -5.88
N ILE A 303 -16.19 -10.98 -5.07
CA ILE A 303 -15.95 -10.02 -3.99
C ILE A 303 -15.42 -10.79 -2.80
N ASN A 304 -14.17 -10.51 -2.44
CA ASN A 304 -13.71 -10.78 -1.09
C ASN A 304 -12.57 -9.81 -0.75
N HIS A 305 -12.74 -9.12 0.38
CA HIS A 305 -11.88 -8.04 0.86
C HIS A 305 -10.46 -8.50 1.24
N GLN A 306 -10.13 -9.79 1.04
CA GLN A 306 -8.88 -10.44 1.43
C GLN A 306 -8.23 -11.29 0.31
N TRP A 307 -8.69 -11.24 -0.95
CA TRP A 307 -8.25 -12.15 -2.04
C TRP A 307 -6.75 -12.22 -2.32
N CYS A 308 -6.07 -11.09 -2.39
CA CYS A 308 -4.61 -10.99 -2.57
C CYS A 308 -3.77 -11.56 -1.41
N LYS A 309 -4.39 -12.13 -0.37
CA LYS A 309 -3.71 -12.88 0.69
C LYS A 309 -3.53 -14.37 0.32
N SER A 310 -4.22 -14.86 -0.71
CA SER A 310 -4.22 -16.26 -1.15
C SER A 310 -3.63 -16.47 -2.55
N VAL A 311 -3.12 -15.41 -3.20
CA VAL A 311 -2.43 -15.46 -4.50
C VAL A 311 -0.93 -15.57 -4.30
#